data_AF-A0A7W0Z7S8-F1
#
_entry.id   AF-A0A7W0Z7S8-F1
#
_cell.length_a   1.000
_cell.length_b   1.000
_cell.length_c   1.000
_cell.angle_alpha   90.00
_cell.angle_beta   90.00
_cell.angle_gamma   90.00
#
_symmetry.space_group_name_H-M   'P 1'
#
loop_
_entity.id
_entity.type
_entity.pdbx_description
1 polymer ?
#
loop_
_entity_poly.entity_id
_entity_poly.type
_entity_poly.pdbx_seq_one_letter_code
_entity_poly.pdbx_strand_id
1 'polypeptide(L)'
;LAGAGVAAHRALKRRRQSRRSLEAEVRDHQEASERLFSSLRDLVSELRTDDVLRKIMDNAQAALLGREIAVLVSVGEEVQAHGSAGVPADALRGLERWASGSFERLEQPRTLPDLAAVSELADLAAHPETPLGALSAAPLVFKGSRLGTLVALTRGTDAFLPKEIALLEVYAAEAAIALANARLVERLESLARHDSLTGLLNHGEFQETLASELEGAQRRGETLSVAMLDLDRFKGVNDEYGHPEGDRVLRMVADEIRAACGPDDTAARIGGDEFALILPRRTTAETEALTVRLEREIVSFGVGAGVSSGVAEWPKAGPSQSLLLFNADRALYEAKVARRAEAERTSGVPRLDPAMSMDPDVNVMAHRRGLTAALARAVDAKDSYTRSHCETVAELSAAIARELGFDPSSVLKMRLAGLLHDVGKIGIADAILQKPAKLTDEEFEIMKTHAALGHSILYAAELFEESQWILHHHERIDGRGYPDGLGGEDVPLESRIILVADAFEAMTSDRPYRRGRPEADALEELERHAGTQFDPDCAVALKRILRRDPQWSATANGRQTLRAVEAS
;
A
#
# COMPACT_ATOMS: atom_id res chain seq x y z
N LEU A 1 10.78 26.08 -88.79
CA LEU A 1 11.03 24.80 -88.08
C LEU A 1 12.05 24.92 -86.93
N ALA A 2 13.07 25.78 -87.00
CA ALA A 2 14.07 25.92 -85.93
C ALA A 2 13.55 26.56 -84.60
N GLY A 3 12.56 27.46 -84.64
CA GLY A 3 12.03 28.12 -83.43
C GLY A 3 11.10 27.25 -82.56
N ALA A 4 10.39 26.29 -83.17
CA ALA A 4 9.45 25.42 -82.46
C ALA A 4 10.16 24.36 -81.59
N GLY A 5 11.31 23.85 -82.04
CA GLY A 5 12.12 22.89 -81.29
C GLY A 5 12.74 23.48 -80.02
N VAL A 6 13.15 24.76 -80.05
CA VAL A 6 13.74 25.45 -78.88
C VAL A 6 12.68 25.73 -77.81
N ALA A 7 11.46 26.10 -78.21
CA ALA A 7 10.35 26.31 -77.29
C ALA A 7 9.90 25.01 -76.61
N ALA A 8 9.78 23.91 -77.37
CA ALA A 8 9.45 22.58 -76.84
C ALA A 8 10.54 22.07 -75.87
N HIS A 9 11.82 22.29 -76.19
CA HIS A 9 12.93 21.89 -75.34
C HIS A 9 12.99 22.68 -74.02
N ARG A 10 12.71 24.00 -74.06
CA ARG A 10 12.58 24.83 -72.84
C ARG A 10 11.40 24.41 -71.97
N ALA A 11 10.25 24.06 -72.57
CA ALA A 11 9.08 23.57 -71.85
C ALA A 11 9.33 22.21 -71.16
N LEU A 12 10.02 21.28 -71.85
CA LEU A 12 10.44 19.99 -71.28
C LEU A 12 11.46 20.15 -70.16
N LYS A 13 12.42 21.08 -70.29
CA LYS A 13 13.40 21.39 -69.24
C LYS A 13 12.72 21.98 -68.00
N ARG A 14 11.75 22.90 -68.18
CA ARG A 14 10.94 23.45 -67.08
C ARG A 14 10.09 22.38 -66.39
N ARG A 15 9.44 21.48 -67.14
CA ARG A 15 8.68 20.35 -66.57
C ARG A 15 9.58 19.38 -65.80
N ARG A 16 10.77 19.06 -66.31
CA ARG A 16 11.74 18.21 -65.58
C ARG A 16 12.26 18.88 -64.32
N GLN A 17 12.53 20.18 -64.35
CA GLN A 17 12.98 20.94 -63.18
C GLN A 17 11.88 21.04 -62.13
N SER A 18 10.64 21.31 -62.54
CA SER A 18 9.47 21.34 -61.65
C SER A 18 9.17 19.96 -61.06
N ARG A 19 9.29 18.87 -61.83
CA ARG A 19 9.14 17.51 -61.32
C ARG A 19 10.22 17.13 -60.31
N ARG A 20 11.48 17.50 -60.57
CA ARG A 20 12.59 17.30 -59.62
C ARG A 20 12.42 18.10 -58.33
N SER A 21 11.89 19.32 -58.43
CA SER A 21 11.55 20.14 -57.27
C SER A 21 10.44 19.49 -56.43
N LEU A 22 9.38 18.97 -57.09
CA LEU A 22 8.28 18.28 -56.42
C LEU A 22 8.74 16.95 -55.79
N GLU A 23 9.59 16.19 -56.49
CA GLU A 23 10.17 14.93 -55.99
C GLU A 23 11.10 15.18 -54.79
N ALA A 24 11.83 16.30 -54.76
CA ALA A 24 12.64 16.71 -53.61
C ALA A 24 11.74 17.11 -52.43
N GLU A 25 10.71 17.91 -52.67
CA GLU A 25 9.76 18.37 -51.64
C GLU A 25 8.97 17.21 -51.01
N VAL A 26 8.57 16.20 -51.81
CA VAL A 26 7.92 14.97 -51.31
C VAL A 26 8.89 14.12 -50.49
N ARG A 27 10.17 14.05 -50.89
CA ARG A 27 11.19 13.29 -50.15
C ARG A 27 11.51 13.94 -48.82
N ASP A 28 11.70 15.26 -48.81
CA ASP A 28 11.89 16.04 -47.59
C ASP A 28 10.68 15.87 -46.65
N HIS A 29 9.46 15.79 -47.21
CA HIS A 29 8.25 15.54 -46.43
C HIS A 29 8.20 14.13 -45.84
N GLN A 30 8.58 13.10 -46.60
CA GLN A 30 8.65 11.72 -46.09
C GLN A 30 9.71 11.59 -45.00
N GLU A 31 10.89 12.16 -45.18
CA GLU A 31 11.95 12.13 -44.17
C GLU A 31 11.55 12.89 -42.90
N ALA A 32 10.89 14.04 -43.03
CA ALA A 32 10.35 14.76 -41.87
C ALA A 32 9.25 13.95 -41.16
N SER A 33 8.36 13.29 -41.91
CA SER A 33 7.32 12.44 -41.35
C SER A 33 7.89 11.21 -40.65
N GLU A 34 8.91 10.56 -41.20
CA GLU A 34 9.58 9.41 -40.60
C GLU A 34 10.31 9.80 -39.30
N ARG A 35 10.98 10.97 -39.28
CA ARG A 35 11.60 11.52 -38.06
C ARG A 35 10.57 11.83 -36.98
N LEU A 36 9.40 12.33 -37.37
CA LEU A 36 8.28 12.54 -36.43
C LEU A 36 7.78 11.21 -35.88
N PHE A 37 7.53 10.21 -36.74
CA PHE A 37 7.08 8.89 -36.29
C PHE A 37 8.08 8.17 -35.38
N SER A 38 9.40 8.31 -35.63
CA SER A 38 10.40 7.75 -34.71
C SER A 38 10.42 8.49 -33.37
N SER A 39 10.38 9.82 -33.41
CA SER A 39 10.32 10.68 -32.23
C SER A 39 9.09 10.41 -31.35
N LEU A 40 7.95 10.08 -31.96
CA LEU A 40 6.72 9.77 -31.25
C LEU A 40 6.78 8.45 -30.49
N ARG A 41 7.41 7.45 -31.08
CA ARG A 41 7.62 6.17 -30.40
C ARG A 41 8.48 6.34 -29.14
N ASP A 42 9.46 7.24 -29.21
CA ASP A 42 10.36 7.55 -28.10
C ASP A 42 9.69 8.39 -26.99
N LEU A 43 8.64 9.15 -27.32
CA LEU A 43 7.84 9.89 -26.34
C LEU A 43 6.92 8.97 -25.55
N VAL A 44 6.29 8.01 -26.21
CA VAL A 44 5.33 7.07 -25.59
C VAL A 44 6.02 6.06 -24.65
N SER A 45 7.33 5.85 -24.80
CA SER A 45 8.08 4.96 -23.91
C SER A 45 8.44 5.57 -22.56
N GLU A 46 8.34 6.90 -22.41
CA GLU A 46 8.69 7.58 -21.17
C GLU A 46 7.49 7.67 -20.23
N LEU A 47 7.74 7.40 -18.95
CA LEU A 47 6.70 7.37 -17.91
C LEU A 47 6.79 8.56 -16.94
N ARG A 48 7.91 9.28 -16.94
CA ARG A 48 8.14 10.45 -16.08
C ARG A 48 7.88 11.75 -16.82
N THR A 49 7.19 12.68 -16.18
CA THR A 49 6.80 13.97 -16.76
C THR A 49 8.00 14.77 -17.23
N ASP A 50 9.07 14.85 -16.43
CA ASP A 50 10.29 15.61 -16.78
C ASP A 50 11.00 15.02 -18.01
N ASP A 51 11.05 13.68 -18.11
CA ASP A 51 11.68 12.99 -19.23
C ASP A 51 10.88 13.16 -20.51
N VAL A 52 9.55 13.09 -20.43
CA VAL A 52 8.64 13.41 -21.53
C VAL A 52 8.83 14.85 -21.98
N LEU A 53 8.81 15.83 -21.07
CA LEU A 53 8.94 17.25 -21.41
C LEU A 53 10.30 17.57 -22.06
N ARG A 54 11.38 16.98 -21.57
CA ARG A 54 12.70 17.08 -22.18
C ARG A 54 12.71 16.53 -23.61
N LYS A 55 12.18 15.32 -23.82
CA LYS A 55 12.05 14.75 -25.16
C LYS A 55 11.14 15.56 -26.06
N ILE A 56 10.06 16.14 -25.53
CA ILE A 56 9.16 17.02 -26.29
C ILE A 56 9.98 18.16 -26.90
N MET A 57 10.85 18.80 -26.11
CA MET A 57 11.70 19.90 -26.57
C MET A 57 12.71 19.47 -27.62
N ASP A 58 13.50 18.42 -27.34
CA ASP A 58 14.57 17.96 -28.25
C ASP A 58 14.02 17.59 -29.63
N ASN A 59 12.90 16.88 -29.63
CA ASN A 59 12.22 16.45 -30.84
C ASN A 59 11.51 17.61 -31.56
N ALA A 60 10.90 18.55 -30.84
CA ALA A 60 10.31 19.75 -31.44
C ALA A 60 11.38 20.60 -32.13
N GLN A 61 12.54 20.76 -31.50
CA GLN A 61 13.67 21.49 -32.06
C GLN A 61 14.18 20.80 -33.34
N ALA A 62 14.30 19.47 -33.33
CA ALA A 62 14.69 18.70 -34.51
C ALA A 62 13.64 18.78 -35.65
N ALA A 63 12.35 18.70 -35.33
CA ALA A 63 11.25 18.75 -36.29
C ALA A 63 11.11 20.13 -36.95
N LEU A 64 11.39 21.20 -36.19
CA LEU A 64 11.27 22.58 -36.65
C LEU A 64 12.61 23.16 -37.12
N LEU A 65 13.53 22.35 -37.64
CA LEU A 65 14.79 22.80 -38.25
C LEU A 65 15.70 23.64 -37.32
N GLY A 66 15.71 23.32 -36.02
CA GLY A 66 16.56 24.00 -35.05
C GLY A 66 16.05 25.35 -34.57
N ARG A 67 14.74 25.63 -34.71
CA ARG A 67 14.09 26.79 -34.08
C ARG A 67 14.24 26.72 -32.56
N GLU A 68 14.20 27.88 -31.91
CA GLU A 68 14.25 27.93 -30.45
C GLU A 68 12.90 27.45 -29.90
N ILE A 69 12.92 26.56 -28.90
CA ILE A 69 11.70 25.94 -28.35
C ILE A 69 11.58 26.27 -26.87
N ALA A 70 10.36 26.51 -26.41
CA ALA A 70 10.02 26.54 -24.99
C ALA A 70 8.76 25.70 -24.73
N VAL A 71 8.72 25.01 -23.60
CA VAL A 71 7.53 24.32 -23.12
C VAL A 71 7.05 24.97 -21.84
N LEU A 72 5.83 25.48 -21.87
CA LEU A 72 5.16 26.10 -20.74
C LEU A 72 4.14 25.11 -20.20
N VAL A 73 4.16 24.85 -18.90
CA VAL A 73 3.21 23.94 -18.24
C VAL A 73 2.41 24.72 -17.20
N SER A 74 1.14 24.33 -17.03
CA SER A 74 0.32 24.89 -15.95
C SER A 74 0.59 24.11 -14.66
N VAL A 75 0.91 24.85 -13.59
CA VAL A 75 1.11 24.37 -12.22
C VAL A 75 0.15 25.15 -11.31
N GLY A 76 -1.01 24.56 -10.99
CA GLY A 76 -2.09 25.28 -10.32
C GLY A 76 -2.73 26.32 -11.25
N GLU A 77 -2.81 27.58 -10.79
CA GLU A 77 -3.30 28.72 -11.60
C GLU A 77 -2.17 29.47 -12.33
N GLU A 78 -0.90 29.09 -12.12
CA GLU A 78 0.25 29.74 -12.75
C GLU A 78 0.78 28.95 -13.94
N VAL A 79 1.25 29.66 -14.97
CA VAL A 79 1.98 29.08 -16.10
C VAL A 79 3.47 29.31 -15.88
N GLN A 80 4.24 28.21 -15.88
CA GLN A 80 5.69 28.25 -15.69
C GLN A 80 6.40 27.57 -16.86
N ALA A 81 7.56 28.09 -17.22
CA ALA A 81 8.43 27.46 -18.20
C ALA A 81 9.10 26.24 -17.57
N HIS A 82 8.78 25.05 -18.07
CA HIS A 82 9.45 23.84 -17.62
C HIS A 82 10.89 23.77 -18.15
N GLY A 83 11.09 24.24 -19.38
CA GLY A 83 12.40 24.25 -20.02
C GLY A 83 12.36 24.95 -21.37
N SER A 84 13.56 25.18 -21.92
CA SER A 84 13.72 25.67 -23.28
C SER A 84 14.99 25.15 -23.93
N ALA A 85 14.96 25.09 -25.26
CA ALA A 85 16.10 24.83 -26.10
C ALA A 85 16.41 26.12 -26.88
N GLY A 86 17.51 26.78 -26.49
CA GLY A 86 18.05 28.00 -27.11
C GLY A 86 17.23 29.29 -26.88
N VAL A 87 16.32 29.27 -25.91
CA VAL A 87 15.74 30.50 -25.32
C VAL A 87 16.53 30.87 -24.06
N PRO A 88 16.92 32.15 -23.87
CA PRO A 88 17.58 32.60 -22.65
C PRO A 88 16.71 32.42 -21.39
N ALA A 89 17.35 32.13 -20.25
CA ALA A 89 16.65 31.86 -19.00
C ALA A 89 15.92 33.09 -18.43
N ASP A 90 16.48 34.29 -18.60
CA ASP A 90 15.86 35.57 -18.23
C ASP A 90 14.66 35.92 -19.13
N ALA A 91 14.70 35.49 -20.39
CA ALA A 91 13.62 35.65 -21.37
C ALA A 91 12.39 34.74 -21.09
N LEU A 92 12.56 33.63 -20.33
CA LEU A 92 11.46 32.73 -19.97
C LEU A 92 10.36 33.44 -19.17
N ARG A 93 10.74 34.38 -18.27
CA ARG A 93 9.76 35.13 -17.47
C ARG A 93 8.82 35.98 -18.32
N GLY A 94 9.31 36.50 -19.45
CA GLY A 94 8.47 37.22 -20.42
C GLY A 94 7.42 36.31 -21.04
N LEU A 95 7.83 35.10 -21.43
CA LEU A 95 6.94 34.07 -21.98
C LEU A 95 5.90 33.61 -20.96
N GLU A 96 6.28 33.41 -19.69
CA GLU A 96 5.37 33.05 -18.61
C GLU A 96 4.30 34.13 -18.38
N ARG A 97 4.71 35.41 -18.25
CA ARG A 97 3.77 36.53 -18.08
C ARG A 97 2.79 36.63 -19.24
N TRP A 98 3.31 36.52 -20.46
CA TRP A 98 2.50 36.55 -21.66
C TRP A 98 1.53 35.36 -21.74
N ALA A 99 1.98 34.16 -21.35
CA ALA A 99 1.17 32.96 -21.36
C ALA A 99 0.01 33.03 -20.36
N SER A 100 0.27 33.53 -19.15
CA SER A 100 -0.73 33.71 -18.08
C SER A 100 -1.80 34.76 -18.44
N GLY A 101 -1.43 35.86 -19.13
CA GLY A 101 -2.39 36.94 -19.43
C GLY A 101 -3.20 36.76 -20.72
N SER A 102 -2.59 36.20 -21.77
CA SER A 102 -3.14 36.25 -23.13
C SER A 102 -3.42 34.88 -23.76
N PHE A 103 -2.99 33.79 -23.12
CA PHE A 103 -2.82 32.50 -23.79
C PHE A 103 -3.58 31.32 -23.16
N GLU A 104 -4.21 31.50 -22.00
CA GLU A 104 -5.07 30.50 -21.33
C GLU A 104 -6.28 30.02 -22.17
N ARG A 105 -6.61 30.70 -23.29
CA ARG A 105 -7.79 30.41 -24.12
C ARG A 105 -7.47 29.93 -25.53
N LEU A 106 -6.21 29.60 -25.85
CA LEU A 106 -5.92 29.06 -27.18
C LEU A 106 -6.53 27.68 -27.38
N GLU A 107 -7.48 27.59 -28.31
CA GLU A 107 -8.03 26.33 -28.82
C GLU A 107 -7.26 25.82 -30.03
N GLN A 108 -6.52 26.69 -30.71
CA GLN A 108 -5.76 26.42 -31.93
C GLN A 108 -4.40 27.13 -31.87
N PRO A 109 -3.40 26.72 -32.68
CA PRO A 109 -2.12 27.41 -32.76
C PRO A 109 -2.27 28.90 -33.11
N ARG A 110 -1.42 29.73 -32.52
CA ARG A 110 -1.37 31.17 -32.81
C ARG A 110 0.06 31.61 -33.07
N THR A 111 0.22 32.43 -34.10
CA THR A 111 1.50 33.00 -34.50
C THR A 111 1.50 34.51 -34.23
N LEU A 112 2.56 35.00 -33.60
CA LEU A 112 2.87 36.42 -33.48
C LEU A 112 4.08 36.72 -34.38
N PRO A 113 3.89 37.49 -35.46
CA PRO A 113 4.94 37.75 -36.44
C PRO A 113 5.97 38.81 -35.99
N ASP A 114 5.65 39.57 -34.94
CA ASP A 114 6.53 40.61 -34.38
C ASP A 114 6.41 40.62 -32.85
N LEU A 115 7.47 40.19 -32.17
CA LEU A 115 7.53 40.17 -30.71
C LEU A 115 7.73 41.57 -30.10
N ALA A 116 8.36 42.50 -30.82
CA ALA A 116 8.60 43.85 -30.33
C ALA A 116 7.30 44.65 -30.17
N ALA A 117 6.25 44.26 -30.91
CA ALA A 117 4.92 44.85 -30.83
C ALA A 117 4.11 44.38 -29.60
N VAL A 118 4.59 43.40 -28.83
CA VAL A 118 3.90 42.85 -27.65
C VAL A 118 4.69 43.22 -26.40
N SER A 119 4.10 44.05 -25.53
CA SER A 119 4.77 44.61 -24.35
C SER A 119 5.40 43.56 -23.42
N GLU A 120 4.73 42.42 -23.26
CA GLU A 120 5.15 41.33 -22.39
C GLU A 120 6.34 40.54 -22.96
N LEU A 121 6.55 40.61 -24.28
CA LEU A 121 7.58 39.89 -25.03
C LEU A 121 8.67 40.80 -25.60
N ALA A 122 8.59 42.12 -25.36
CA ALA A 122 9.55 43.10 -25.84
C ALA A 122 10.99 42.79 -25.37
N ASP A 123 11.14 42.22 -24.17
CA ASP A 123 12.43 41.77 -23.63
C ASP A 123 13.07 40.68 -24.49
N LEU A 124 12.28 39.77 -25.09
CA LEU A 124 12.78 38.73 -25.99
C LEU A 124 13.22 39.31 -27.34
N ALA A 125 12.51 40.32 -27.84
CA ALA A 125 12.86 41.00 -29.07
C ALA A 125 14.14 41.84 -28.94
N ALA A 126 14.37 42.42 -27.77
CA ALA A 126 15.51 43.27 -27.46
C ALA A 126 16.68 42.53 -26.78
N HIS A 127 16.62 41.20 -26.64
CA HIS A 127 17.63 40.44 -25.90
C HIS A 127 19.04 40.63 -26.51
N PRO A 128 20.07 40.99 -25.71
CA PRO A 128 21.35 41.46 -26.20
C PRO A 128 22.18 40.38 -26.93
N GLU A 129 22.01 39.11 -26.59
CA GLU A 129 22.78 38.01 -27.19
C GLU A 129 21.99 37.21 -28.25
N THR A 130 20.66 37.19 -28.13
CA THR A 130 19.78 36.29 -28.90
C THR A 130 18.41 36.93 -29.13
N PRO A 131 18.32 38.01 -29.94
CA PRO A 131 17.05 38.67 -30.22
C PRO A 131 16.11 37.73 -30.99
N LEU A 132 14.84 37.67 -30.55
CA LEU A 132 13.79 36.83 -31.15
C LEU A 132 12.71 37.71 -31.80
N GLY A 133 12.40 37.44 -33.06
CA GLY A 133 11.53 38.29 -33.88
C GLY A 133 10.08 37.81 -34.00
N ALA A 134 9.83 36.50 -33.99
CA ALA A 134 8.48 35.93 -34.09
C ALA A 134 8.33 34.66 -33.24
N LEU A 135 7.08 34.34 -32.87
CA LEU A 135 6.73 33.11 -32.17
C LEU A 135 5.50 32.44 -32.78
N SER A 136 5.44 31.11 -32.72
CA SER A 136 4.24 30.33 -32.95
C SER A 136 4.03 29.38 -31.78
N ALA A 137 2.83 29.33 -31.23
CA ALA A 137 2.55 28.57 -30.04
C ALA A 137 1.30 27.72 -30.23
N ALA A 138 1.40 26.44 -29.88
CA ALA A 138 0.34 25.45 -29.98
C ALA A 138 -0.02 24.91 -28.59
N PRO A 139 -1.31 24.77 -28.27
CA PRO A 139 -1.74 24.34 -26.95
C PRO A 139 -1.56 22.82 -26.79
N LEU A 140 -1.08 22.40 -25.61
CA LEU A 140 -1.02 20.99 -25.24
C LEU A 140 -2.35 20.62 -24.58
N VAL A 141 -3.30 20.08 -25.35
CA VAL A 141 -4.65 19.76 -24.88
C VAL A 141 -4.93 18.27 -24.98
N PHE A 142 -5.39 17.67 -23.89
CA PHE A 142 -5.83 16.28 -23.84
C PHE A 142 -7.23 16.18 -23.24
N LYS A 143 -8.19 15.60 -23.99
CA LYS A 143 -9.60 15.45 -23.60
C LYS A 143 -10.24 16.75 -23.05
N GLY A 144 -9.91 17.89 -23.66
CA GLY A 144 -10.39 19.22 -23.23
C GLY A 144 -9.66 19.83 -22.04
N SER A 145 -8.76 19.08 -21.38
CA SER A 145 -7.88 19.62 -20.33
C SER A 145 -6.61 20.17 -20.95
N ARG A 146 -6.24 21.40 -20.58
CA ARG A 146 -5.00 22.05 -21.00
C ARG A 146 -3.86 21.64 -20.06
N LEU A 147 -2.80 21.09 -20.60
CA LEU A 147 -1.63 20.66 -19.84
C LEU A 147 -0.49 21.69 -19.92
N GLY A 148 -0.46 22.48 -20.99
CA GLY A 148 0.59 23.45 -21.26
C GLY A 148 0.50 24.07 -22.65
N THR A 149 1.58 24.68 -23.10
CA THR A 149 1.75 25.27 -24.44
C THR A 149 3.16 24.98 -24.93
N LEU A 150 3.27 24.49 -26.17
CA LEU A 150 4.53 24.36 -26.88
C LEU A 150 4.76 25.62 -27.71
N VAL A 151 5.89 26.28 -27.51
CA VAL A 151 6.25 27.54 -28.16
C VAL A 151 7.48 27.32 -29.04
N ALA A 152 7.38 27.71 -30.30
CA ALA A 152 8.50 27.80 -31.24
C ALA A 152 8.79 29.28 -31.52
N LEU A 153 10.07 29.66 -31.49
CA LEU A 153 10.55 31.02 -31.71
C LEU A 153 11.60 31.07 -32.81
N THR A 154 11.74 32.24 -33.44
CA THR A 154 12.76 32.49 -34.46
C THR A 154 13.45 33.83 -34.21
N ARG A 155 14.72 33.93 -34.63
CA ARG A 155 15.55 35.14 -34.48
C ARG A 155 15.18 36.25 -35.47
N GLY A 156 14.57 35.89 -36.60
CA GLY A 156 14.06 36.85 -37.60
C GLY A 156 12.57 37.15 -37.39
N THR A 157 12.05 38.13 -38.13
CA THR A 157 10.59 38.38 -38.27
C THR A 157 9.95 37.50 -39.35
N ASP A 158 10.66 36.47 -39.81
CA ASP A 158 10.16 35.52 -40.80
C ASP A 158 8.92 34.81 -40.27
N ALA A 159 7.82 34.93 -41.03
CA ALA A 159 6.57 34.30 -40.68
C ALA A 159 6.70 32.77 -40.69
N PHE A 160 6.18 32.11 -39.66
CA PHE A 160 6.00 30.66 -39.66
C PHE A 160 5.15 30.25 -40.86
N LEU A 161 5.67 29.34 -41.68
CA LEU A 161 4.94 28.86 -42.84
C LEU A 161 3.72 28.04 -42.37
N PRO A 162 2.61 28.01 -43.13
CA PRO A 162 1.44 27.21 -42.78
C PRO A 162 1.76 25.74 -42.47
N LYS A 163 2.76 25.17 -43.16
CA LYS A 163 3.25 23.81 -42.92
C LYS A 163 3.98 23.65 -41.58
N GLU A 164 4.71 24.67 -41.12
CA GLU A 164 5.40 24.66 -39.83
C GLU A 164 4.40 24.78 -38.68
N ILE A 165 3.35 25.58 -38.87
CA ILE A 165 2.25 25.73 -37.91
C ILE A 165 1.47 24.41 -37.78
N ALA A 166 1.10 23.79 -38.91
CA ALA A 166 0.42 22.50 -38.92
C ALA A 166 1.27 21.39 -38.28
N LEU A 167 2.58 21.41 -38.51
CA LEU A 167 3.50 20.47 -37.88
C LEU A 167 3.57 20.67 -36.36
N LEU A 168 3.71 21.93 -35.92
CA LEU A 168 3.69 22.28 -34.50
C LEU A 168 2.38 21.85 -33.83
N GLU A 169 1.24 21.98 -34.51
CA GLU A 169 -0.06 21.56 -34.01
C GLU A 169 -0.16 20.04 -33.80
N VAL A 170 0.20 19.25 -34.81
CA VAL A 170 0.19 17.78 -34.73
C VAL A 170 1.10 17.32 -33.59
N TYR A 171 2.30 17.87 -33.55
CA TYR A 171 3.28 17.52 -32.54
C TYR A 171 2.83 17.92 -31.12
N ALA A 172 2.22 19.10 -30.95
CA ALA A 172 1.66 19.54 -29.69
C ALA A 172 0.51 18.63 -29.21
N ALA A 173 -0.35 18.17 -30.12
CA ALA A 173 -1.42 17.24 -29.78
C ALA A 173 -0.87 15.89 -29.26
N GLU A 174 0.19 15.37 -29.89
CA GLU A 174 0.81 14.11 -29.49
C GLU A 174 1.61 14.24 -28.19
N ALA A 175 2.38 15.33 -28.05
CA ALA A 175 3.05 15.70 -26.81
C ALA A 175 2.07 15.80 -25.64
N ALA A 176 0.86 16.33 -25.88
CA ALA A 176 -0.18 16.40 -24.86
C ALA A 176 -0.66 15.01 -24.41
N ILE A 177 -0.76 14.03 -25.32
CA ILE A 177 -1.11 12.64 -24.98
C ILE A 177 -0.01 12.01 -24.11
N ALA A 178 1.25 12.14 -24.52
CA ALA A 178 2.39 11.59 -23.77
C ALA A 178 2.48 12.21 -22.36
N LEU A 179 2.34 13.54 -22.26
CA LEU A 179 2.35 14.26 -21.00
C LEU A 179 1.17 13.89 -20.11
N ALA A 180 -0.03 13.69 -20.67
CA ALA A 180 -1.20 13.22 -19.93
C ALA A 180 -0.97 11.83 -19.33
N ASN A 181 -0.37 10.93 -20.12
CA ASN A 181 -0.10 9.57 -19.69
C ASN A 181 0.97 9.55 -18.59
N ALA A 182 2.07 10.28 -18.74
CA ALA A 182 3.11 10.38 -17.71
C ALA A 182 2.54 10.93 -16.39
N ARG A 183 1.78 12.04 -16.43
CA ARG A 183 1.12 12.59 -15.23
C ARG A 183 0.13 11.61 -14.61
N LEU A 184 -0.58 10.81 -15.41
CA LEU A 184 -1.50 9.80 -14.90
C LEU A 184 -0.73 8.68 -14.20
N VAL A 185 0.34 8.18 -14.80
CA VAL A 185 1.19 7.13 -14.22
C VAL A 185 1.81 7.64 -12.91
N GLU A 186 2.43 8.81 -12.90
CA GLU A 186 2.98 9.42 -11.68
C GLU A 186 1.92 9.62 -10.60
N ARG A 187 0.70 10.02 -10.96
CA ARG A 187 -0.40 10.14 -10.00
C ARG A 187 -0.85 8.79 -9.46
N LEU A 188 -0.90 7.76 -10.31
CA LEU A 188 -1.24 6.40 -9.87
C LEU A 188 -0.17 5.83 -8.96
N GLU A 189 1.11 6.01 -9.30
CA GLU A 189 2.23 5.65 -8.44
C GLU A 189 2.17 6.42 -7.12
N SER A 190 1.92 7.73 -7.15
CA SER A 190 1.78 8.54 -5.94
C SER A 190 0.62 8.05 -5.06
N LEU A 191 -0.55 7.76 -5.61
CA LEU A 191 -1.69 7.22 -4.86
C LEU A 191 -1.46 5.80 -4.35
N ALA A 192 -0.71 4.99 -5.10
CA ALA A 192 -0.34 3.64 -4.70
C ALA A 192 0.68 3.64 -3.56
N ARG A 193 1.53 4.67 -3.47
CA ARG A 193 2.64 4.74 -2.52
C ARG A 193 2.42 5.66 -1.32
N HIS A 194 1.64 6.72 -1.48
CA HIS A 194 1.47 7.78 -0.48
C HIS A 194 0.03 7.89 0.04
N ASP A 195 -0.12 8.32 1.29
CA ASP A 195 -1.40 8.70 1.86
C ASP A 195 -1.85 10.06 1.31
N SER A 196 -3.07 10.10 0.78
CA SER A 196 -3.62 11.27 0.09
C SER A 196 -3.79 12.52 0.96
N LEU A 197 -3.92 12.34 2.29
CA LEU A 197 -4.12 13.46 3.21
C LEU A 197 -2.79 14.06 3.68
N THR A 198 -1.83 13.22 4.05
CA THR A 198 -0.58 13.63 4.71
C THR A 198 0.63 13.70 3.77
N GLY A 199 0.56 13.04 2.61
CA GLY A 199 1.66 12.91 1.66
C GLY A 199 2.80 11.99 2.13
N LEU A 200 2.71 11.41 3.33
CA LEU A 200 3.62 10.37 3.80
C LEU A 200 3.37 9.06 3.03
N LEU A 201 4.25 8.07 3.20
CA LEU A 201 3.97 6.73 2.64
C LEU A 201 2.67 6.16 3.23
N ASN A 202 1.94 5.38 2.46
CA ASN A 202 0.79 4.64 2.96
C ASN A 202 1.21 3.29 3.59
N HIS A 203 0.23 2.57 4.15
CA HIS A 203 0.47 1.28 4.80
C HIS A 203 1.16 0.24 3.88
N GLY A 204 0.74 0.13 2.61
CA GLY A 204 1.30 -0.86 1.70
C GLY A 204 2.78 -0.59 1.39
N GLU A 205 3.08 0.63 1.00
CA GLU A 205 4.45 1.05 0.68
C GLU A 205 5.37 1.03 1.90
N PHE A 206 4.85 1.29 3.10
CA PHE A 206 5.59 1.12 4.35
C PHE A 206 6.07 -0.32 4.53
N GLN A 207 5.20 -1.31 4.29
CA GLN A 207 5.57 -2.73 4.43
C GLN A 207 6.69 -3.13 3.45
N GLU A 208 6.59 -2.67 2.19
CA GLU A 208 7.59 -2.94 1.16
C GLU A 208 8.92 -2.25 1.45
N THR A 209 8.87 -0.98 1.86
CA THR A 209 10.08 -0.21 2.21
C THR A 209 10.79 -0.81 3.42
N LEU A 210 10.03 -1.20 4.45
CA LEU A 210 10.60 -1.82 5.65
C LEU A 210 11.25 -3.17 5.34
N ALA A 211 10.63 -4.00 4.48
CA ALA A 211 11.20 -5.27 4.04
C ALA A 211 12.56 -5.05 3.35
N SER A 212 12.60 -4.10 2.40
CA SER A 212 13.82 -3.77 1.65
C SER A 212 14.92 -3.20 2.56
N GLU A 213 14.60 -2.29 3.47
CA GLU A 213 15.57 -1.74 4.43
C GLU A 213 16.08 -2.79 5.41
N LEU A 214 15.22 -3.70 5.87
CA LEU A 214 15.62 -4.79 6.76
C LEU A 214 16.58 -5.76 6.06
N GLU A 215 16.28 -6.17 4.83
CA GLU A 215 17.19 -6.99 4.02
C GLU A 215 18.52 -6.26 3.74
N GLY A 216 18.47 -4.95 3.53
CA GLY A 216 19.65 -4.10 3.38
C GLY A 216 20.51 -4.07 4.65
N ALA A 217 19.88 -3.84 5.81
CA ALA A 217 20.51 -3.81 7.12
C ALA A 217 21.13 -5.17 7.48
N GLN A 218 20.44 -6.28 7.20
CA GLN A 218 20.94 -7.65 7.37
C GLN A 218 22.20 -7.91 6.56
N ARG A 219 22.21 -7.51 5.28
CA ARG A 219 23.38 -7.68 4.40
C ARG A 219 24.58 -6.84 4.83
N ARG A 220 24.34 -5.62 5.31
CA ARG A 220 25.40 -4.69 5.74
C ARG A 220 25.85 -4.89 7.19
N GLY A 221 25.08 -5.63 8.00
CA GLY A 221 25.30 -5.74 9.44
C GLY A 221 25.03 -4.43 10.19
N GLU A 222 24.13 -3.59 9.67
CA GLU A 222 23.77 -2.30 10.25
C GLU A 222 22.50 -2.42 11.12
N THR A 223 22.36 -1.56 12.12
CA THR A 223 21.13 -1.51 12.92
C THR A 223 19.99 -0.84 12.14
N LEU A 224 18.76 -1.20 12.44
CA LEU A 224 17.54 -0.60 11.87
C LEU A 224 16.52 -0.46 12.99
N SER A 225 16.04 0.76 13.23
CA SER A 225 14.96 1.00 14.18
C SER A 225 13.64 1.29 13.46
N VAL A 226 12.55 0.91 14.11
CA VAL A 226 11.19 1.28 13.73
C VAL A 226 10.53 1.96 14.91
N ALA A 227 9.84 3.07 14.65
CA ALA A 227 8.98 3.73 15.64
C ALA A 227 7.54 3.72 15.15
N MET A 228 6.60 3.35 16.02
CA MET A 228 5.16 3.48 15.79
C MET A 228 4.64 4.60 16.68
N LEU A 229 3.79 5.46 16.12
CA LEU A 229 3.24 6.64 16.80
C LEU A 229 1.72 6.65 16.65
N ASP A 230 1.02 7.05 17.70
CA ASP A 230 -0.44 7.15 17.71
C ASP A 230 -0.89 8.44 18.37
N LEU A 231 -1.88 9.12 17.76
CA LEU A 231 -2.45 10.34 18.32
C LEU A 231 -3.45 10.03 19.45
N ASP A 232 -3.06 10.34 20.68
CA ASP A 232 -3.88 10.14 21.86
C ASP A 232 -5.17 10.96 21.79
N ARG A 233 -6.32 10.29 21.95
CA ARG A 233 -7.66 10.93 21.97
C ARG A 233 -7.99 11.70 20.68
N PHE A 234 -7.43 11.32 19.53
CA PHE A 234 -7.74 11.97 18.25
C PHE A 234 -9.23 11.99 17.91
N LYS A 235 -9.97 10.93 18.26
CA LYS A 235 -11.43 10.91 18.14
C LYS A 235 -12.11 12.08 18.87
N GLY A 236 -11.61 12.47 20.06
CA GLY A 236 -12.12 13.62 20.80
C GLY A 236 -11.94 14.94 20.05
N VAL A 237 -10.83 15.11 19.34
CA VAL A 237 -10.59 16.29 18.49
C VAL A 237 -11.61 16.34 17.34
N ASN A 238 -11.87 15.21 16.69
CA ASN A 238 -12.89 15.12 15.64
C ASN A 238 -14.30 15.38 16.17
N ASP A 239 -14.63 14.83 17.35
CA ASP A 239 -15.96 14.96 17.94
C ASP A 239 -16.22 16.39 18.46
N GLU A 240 -15.20 17.09 18.95
CA GLU A 240 -15.31 18.45 19.50
C GLU A 240 -15.21 19.55 18.42
N TYR A 241 -14.30 19.41 17.46
CA TYR A 241 -13.97 20.45 16.47
C TYR A 241 -14.33 20.08 15.03
N GLY A 242 -14.74 18.83 14.79
CA GLY A 242 -15.13 18.31 13.47
C GLY A 242 -13.96 17.73 12.66
N HIS A 243 -14.30 16.91 11.66
CA HIS A 243 -13.34 16.25 10.77
C HIS A 243 -12.35 17.18 10.05
N PRO A 244 -12.74 18.39 9.55
CA PRO A 244 -11.77 19.27 8.91
C PRO A 244 -10.63 19.72 9.83
N GLU A 245 -10.90 19.86 11.13
CA GLU A 245 -9.87 20.19 12.12
C GLU A 245 -9.00 18.97 12.42
N GLY A 246 -9.58 17.76 12.50
CA GLY A 246 -8.80 16.52 12.56
C GLY A 246 -7.87 16.34 11.36
N ASP A 247 -8.34 16.63 10.15
CA ASP A 247 -7.51 16.60 8.93
C ASP A 247 -6.36 17.61 9.00
N ARG A 248 -6.61 18.80 9.56
CA ARG A 248 -5.57 19.82 9.79
C ARG A 248 -4.51 19.30 10.76
N VAL A 249 -4.93 18.67 11.85
CA VAL A 249 -4.03 18.06 12.84
C VAL A 249 -3.17 16.98 12.21
N LEU A 250 -3.75 16.07 11.43
CA LEU A 250 -3.02 14.99 10.76
C LEU A 250 -1.94 15.52 9.80
N ARG A 251 -2.26 16.57 9.02
CA ARG A 251 -1.27 17.22 8.14
C ARG A 251 -0.13 17.86 8.94
N MET A 252 -0.45 18.56 10.01
CA MET A 252 0.55 19.22 10.85
C MET A 252 1.50 18.21 11.53
N VAL A 253 0.96 17.10 12.04
CA VAL A 253 1.76 16.00 12.59
C VAL A 253 2.67 15.40 11.53
N ALA A 254 2.16 15.18 10.33
CA ALA A 254 2.94 14.65 9.22
C ALA A 254 4.08 15.59 8.79
N ASP A 255 3.83 16.90 8.77
CA ASP A 255 4.84 17.91 8.46
C ASP A 255 5.94 17.95 9.54
N GLU A 256 5.57 17.85 10.82
CA GLU A 256 6.53 17.79 11.93
C GLU A 256 7.39 16.53 11.89
N ILE A 257 6.77 15.37 11.64
CA ILE A 257 7.49 14.10 11.41
C ILE A 257 8.50 14.26 10.27
N ARG A 258 8.05 14.82 9.14
CA ARG A 258 8.91 15.02 7.96
C ARG A 258 10.09 15.96 8.26
N ALA A 259 9.86 17.01 9.04
CA ALA A 259 10.91 17.95 9.44
C ALA A 259 11.94 17.32 10.39
N ALA A 260 11.52 16.33 11.20
CA ALA A 260 12.40 15.66 12.14
C ALA A 260 13.21 14.49 11.52
N CYS A 261 12.72 13.92 10.41
CA CYS A 261 13.38 12.86 9.66
C CYS A 261 14.62 13.36 8.91
N GLY A 262 15.70 12.55 8.94
CA GLY A 262 16.89 12.74 8.12
C GLY A 262 16.71 12.23 6.68
N PRO A 263 17.75 12.35 5.84
CA PRO A 263 17.67 12.00 4.41
C PRO A 263 17.44 10.52 4.13
N ASP A 264 17.84 9.64 5.06
CA ASP A 264 17.66 8.19 4.95
C ASP A 264 16.45 7.68 5.75
N ASP A 265 15.81 8.55 6.54
CA ASP A 265 14.67 8.18 7.37
C ASP A 265 13.40 8.24 6.52
N THR A 266 12.50 7.28 6.75
CA THR A 266 11.24 7.19 6.02
C THR A 266 10.07 7.28 6.99
N ALA A 267 9.04 8.04 6.62
CA ALA A 267 7.82 8.21 7.41
C ALA A 267 6.57 7.78 6.64
N ALA A 268 5.66 7.12 7.35
CA ALA A 268 4.42 6.56 6.82
C ALA A 268 3.24 6.88 7.73
N ARG A 269 2.05 6.97 7.13
CA ARG A 269 0.77 6.88 7.83
C ARG A 269 0.19 5.49 7.59
N ILE A 270 0.07 4.71 8.65
CA ILE A 270 -0.32 3.28 8.59
C ILE A 270 -1.78 3.06 8.97
N GLY A 271 -2.42 4.04 9.63
CA GLY A 271 -3.80 3.98 10.09
C GLY A 271 -4.49 5.36 10.08
N GLY A 272 -5.65 5.44 10.72
CA GLY A 272 -6.43 6.69 10.80
C GLY A 272 -5.68 7.78 11.56
N ASP A 273 -5.12 7.42 12.70
CA ASP A 273 -4.38 8.25 13.66
C ASP A 273 -2.99 7.70 13.98
N GLU A 274 -2.54 6.72 13.21
CA GLU A 274 -1.29 5.98 13.41
C GLU A 274 -0.24 6.29 12.33
N PHE A 275 0.98 6.55 12.78
CA PHE A 275 2.15 6.84 11.96
C PHE A 275 3.28 5.87 12.28
N ALA A 276 4.18 5.66 11.32
CA ALA A 276 5.36 4.82 11.52
C ALA A 276 6.60 5.44 10.88
N LEU A 277 7.75 5.22 11.49
CA LEU A 277 9.06 5.66 11.02
C LEU A 277 9.96 4.45 10.80
N ILE A 278 10.68 4.43 9.69
CA ILE A 278 11.76 3.50 9.38
C ILE A 278 13.05 4.29 9.47
N LEU A 279 13.95 3.87 10.35
CA LEU A 279 15.12 4.65 10.77
C LEU A 279 16.39 3.81 10.64
N PRO A 280 16.99 3.75 9.44
CA PRO A 280 18.22 3.01 9.20
C PRO A 280 19.37 3.58 10.03
N ARG A 281 20.24 2.69 10.53
CA ARG A 281 21.45 3.04 11.29
C ARG A 281 21.18 3.83 12.58
N ARG A 282 19.97 3.76 13.14
CA ARG A 282 19.63 4.31 14.45
C ARG A 282 19.38 3.21 15.47
N THR A 283 19.85 3.42 16.69
CA THR A 283 19.56 2.58 17.85
C THR A 283 18.20 2.91 18.47
N THR A 284 17.72 2.04 19.37
CA THR A 284 16.52 2.29 20.17
C THR A 284 16.60 3.61 20.90
N ALA A 285 17.72 3.91 21.58
CA ALA A 285 17.87 5.12 22.38
C ALA A 285 17.86 6.42 21.54
N GLU A 286 18.49 6.40 20.37
CA GLU A 286 18.47 7.54 19.44
C GLU A 286 17.07 7.76 18.87
N THR A 287 16.35 6.67 18.60
CA THR A 287 14.98 6.70 18.09
C THR A 287 13.99 7.16 19.17
N GLU A 288 14.12 6.68 20.40
CA GLU A 288 13.34 7.17 21.54
C GLU A 288 13.54 8.67 21.75
N ALA A 289 14.79 9.16 21.69
CA ALA A 289 15.07 10.59 21.79
C ALA A 289 14.42 11.43 20.67
N LEU A 290 14.36 10.89 19.45
CA LEU A 290 13.64 11.49 18.33
C LEU A 290 12.13 11.53 18.60
N THR A 291 11.54 10.41 19.01
CA THR A 291 10.10 10.34 19.31
C THR A 291 9.71 11.26 20.46
N VAL A 292 10.46 11.31 21.56
CA VAL A 292 10.22 12.25 22.67
C VAL A 292 10.28 13.71 22.23
N ARG A 293 11.14 14.06 21.27
CA ARG A 293 11.17 15.41 20.68
C ARG A 293 9.90 15.69 19.88
N LEU A 294 9.50 14.76 19.00
CA LEU A 294 8.26 14.86 18.23
C LEU A 294 7.04 15.01 19.15
N GLU A 295 6.96 14.22 20.22
CA GLU A 295 5.88 14.32 21.21
C GLU A 295 5.78 15.71 21.83
N ARG A 296 6.91 16.32 22.18
CA ARG A 296 6.95 17.67 22.79
C ARG A 296 6.54 18.75 21.80
N GLU A 297 7.05 18.70 20.57
CA GLU A 297 6.72 19.68 19.52
C GLU A 297 5.23 19.59 19.18
N ILE A 298 4.70 18.37 19.00
CA ILE A 298 3.28 18.16 18.67
C ILE A 298 2.35 18.68 19.76
N VAL A 299 2.68 18.42 21.04
CA VAL A 299 1.94 18.97 22.19
C VAL A 299 2.01 20.50 22.23
N SER A 300 3.15 21.10 21.85
CA SER A 300 3.35 22.55 21.91
C SER A 300 2.44 23.32 20.94
N PHE A 301 1.99 22.70 19.85
CA PHE A 301 1.05 23.30 18.90
C PHE A 301 -0.37 23.45 19.45
N GLY A 302 -0.64 23.01 20.69
CA GLY A 302 -1.95 23.18 21.33
C GLY A 302 -3.02 22.23 20.79
N VAL A 303 -2.61 21.18 20.08
CA VAL A 303 -3.50 20.09 19.70
C VAL A 303 -3.88 19.35 20.99
N GLY A 304 -5.17 19.24 21.31
CA GLY A 304 -5.63 18.49 22.49
C GLY A 304 -5.25 16.99 22.49
N ALA A 305 -4.57 16.52 21.45
CA ALA A 305 -4.05 15.17 21.27
C ALA A 305 -2.55 15.11 21.59
N GLY A 306 -2.19 14.29 22.57
CA GLY A 306 -0.79 13.86 22.75
C GLY A 306 -0.41 12.82 21.70
N VAL A 307 0.86 12.40 21.66
CA VAL A 307 1.30 11.35 20.74
C VAL A 307 2.00 10.26 21.52
N SER A 308 1.47 9.05 21.58
CA SER A 308 2.16 7.92 22.20
C SER A 308 3.09 7.28 21.17
N SER A 309 4.26 6.81 21.58
CA SER A 309 5.23 6.18 20.69
C SER A 309 5.76 4.87 21.25
N GLY A 310 6.07 3.93 20.35
CA GLY A 310 6.71 2.65 20.64
C GLY A 310 7.85 2.37 19.67
N VAL A 311 8.97 1.87 20.18
CA VAL A 311 10.22 1.74 19.41
C VAL A 311 10.75 0.31 19.49
N ALA A 312 11.22 -0.21 18.36
CA ALA A 312 11.95 -1.47 18.32
C ALA A 312 13.19 -1.36 17.41
N GLU A 313 14.24 -2.11 17.74
CA GLU A 313 15.52 -2.10 17.02
C GLU A 313 15.88 -3.51 16.55
N TRP A 314 16.17 -3.68 15.27
CA TRP A 314 16.80 -4.88 14.73
C TRP A 314 18.32 -4.82 14.96
N PRO A 315 18.99 -5.92 15.38
CA PRO A 315 18.47 -7.29 15.55
C PRO A 315 17.88 -7.62 16.93
N LYS A 316 17.89 -6.68 17.89
CA LYS A 316 17.46 -6.92 19.28
C LYS A 316 16.00 -7.36 19.40
N ALA A 317 15.14 -6.84 18.53
CA ALA A 317 13.72 -7.13 18.46
C ALA A 317 13.38 -8.42 17.67
N GLY A 318 14.38 -9.19 17.23
CA GLY A 318 14.19 -10.46 16.52
C GLY A 318 14.55 -10.38 15.03
N PRO A 319 14.58 -11.54 14.34
CA PRO A 319 15.16 -11.65 13.00
C PRO A 319 14.25 -11.21 11.85
N SER A 320 12.93 -11.03 12.08
CA SER A 320 11.94 -10.78 11.03
C SER A 320 11.27 -9.42 11.17
N GLN A 321 10.77 -8.90 10.06
CA GLN A 321 9.94 -7.69 10.01
C GLN A 321 8.73 -7.79 10.95
N SER A 322 8.05 -8.94 10.97
CA SER A 322 6.89 -9.16 11.84
C SER A 322 7.23 -9.03 13.32
N LEU A 323 8.38 -9.56 13.77
CA LEU A 323 8.81 -9.43 15.15
C LEU A 323 9.30 -8.01 15.50
N LEU A 324 9.91 -7.32 14.55
CA LEU A 324 10.30 -5.93 14.70
C LEU A 324 9.07 -5.02 14.90
N LEU A 325 8.05 -5.17 14.05
CA LEU A 325 6.79 -4.45 14.16
C LEU A 325 6.03 -4.81 15.45
N PHE A 326 5.94 -6.10 15.78
CA PHE A 326 5.28 -6.56 17.00
C PHE A 326 5.88 -5.93 18.26
N ASN A 327 7.21 -5.89 18.37
CA ASN A 327 7.86 -5.29 19.53
C ASN A 327 7.69 -3.77 19.58
N ALA A 328 7.62 -3.09 18.42
CA ALA A 328 7.34 -1.65 18.37
C ALA A 328 5.90 -1.35 18.82
N ASP A 329 4.94 -2.17 18.39
CA ASP A 329 3.53 -2.04 18.77
C ASP A 329 3.31 -2.33 20.26
N ARG A 330 3.95 -3.37 20.81
CA ARG A 330 3.94 -3.63 22.26
C ARG A 330 4.45 -2.44 23.07
N ALA A 331 5.58 -1.84 22.65
CA ALA A 331 6.13 -0.67 23.31
C ALA A 331 5.17 0.54 23.23
N LEU A 332 4.45 0.70 22.11
CA LEU A 332 3.44 1.75 21.93
C LEU A 332 2.25 1.53 22.87
N TYR A 333 1.77 0.30 22.99
CA TYR A 333 0.70 -0.06 23.91
C TYR A 333 1.06 0.23 25.37
N GLU A 334 2.27 -0.16 25.80
CA GLU A 334 2.79 0.13 27.14
C GLU A 334 2.82 1.65 27.42
N ALA A 335 3.26 2.45 26.43
CA ALA A 335 3.26 3.91 26.53
C ALA A 335 1.84 4.50 26.67
N LYS A 336 0.86 3.99 25.89
CA LYS A 336 -0.54 4.40 25.98
C LYS A 336 -1.14 4.11 27.36
N VAL A 337 -0.90 2.92 27.90
CA VAL A 337 -1.40 2.52 29.23
C VAL A 337 -0.81 3.41 30.32
N ALA A 338 0.51 3.65 30.29
CA ALA A 338 1.18 4.50 31.26
C ALA A 338 0.64 5.94 31.26
N ARG A 339 0.37 6.51 30.08
CA ARG A 339 -0.21 7.86 29.97
C ARG A 339 -1.64 7.96 30.48
N ARG A 340 -2.49 6.96 30.22
CA ARG A 340 -3.85 6.93 30.78
C ARG A 340 -3.81 6.92 32.30
N ALA A 341 -2.95 6.08 32.88
CA ALA A 341 -2.77 6.00 34.33
C ALA A 341 -2.19 7.29 34.94
N GLU A 342 -1.38 8.05 34.22
CA GLU A 342 -0.91 9.38 34.67
C GLU A 342 -2.05 10.41 34.62
N ALA A 343 -2.78 10.49 33.50
CA ALA A 343 -3.90 11.42 33.33
C ALA A 343 -5.00 11.23 34.40
N GLU A 344 -5.27 9.99 34.78
CA GLU A 344 -6.19 9.64 35.88
C GLU A 344 -5.68 10.09 37.26
N ARG A 345 -4.35 10.03 37.49
CA ARG A 345 -3.74 10.50 38.74
C ARG A 345 -3.74 12.03 38.84
N THR A 346 -3.53 12.75 37.74
CA THR A 346 -3.47 14.22 37.74
C THR A 346 -4.86 14.88 37.83
N SER A 347 -5.94 14.21 37.42
CA SER A 347 -7.30 14.77 37.38
C SER A 347 -8.07 14.70 38.71
N GLY A 348 -7.51 14.12 39.78
CA GLY A 348 -7.98 14.31 41.16
C GLY A 348 -9.36 13.75 41.49
N VAL A 349 -9.91 12.83 40.70
CA VAL A 349 -11.19 12.17 41.00
C VAL A 349 -10.95 10.99 41.94
N PRO A 350 -11.56 10.93 43.14
CA PRO A 350 -11.44 9.78 44.01
C PRO A 350 -12.14 8.57 43.38
N ARG A 351 -11.54 7.38 43.56
CA ARG A 351 -12.14 6.08 43.22
C ARG A 351 -13.62 6.05 43.63
N LEU A 352 -14.51 5.96 42.64
CA LEU A 352 -15.82 5.34 42.84
C LEU A 352 -15.60 3.83 42.81
N ASP A 353 -16.26 3.12 43.72
CA ASP A 353 -16.15 1.67 43.91
C ASP A 353 -16.23 0.90 42.56
N PRO A 354 -15.50 -0.22 42.40
CA PRO A 354 -15.36 -0.95 41.12
C PRO A 354 -16.62 -1.74 40.71
N ALA A 355 -17.80 -1.34 41.18
CA ALA A 355 -19.08 -1.87 40.77
C ALA A 355 -19.88 -0.76 40.11
N MET A 356 -20.20 -0.94 38.82
CA MET A 356 -21.10 -0.09 38.02
C MET A 356 -20.44 1.06 37.25
N SER A 357 -19.55 0.73 36.31
CA SER A 357 -19.57 1.25 34.92
C SER A 357 -18.46 0.57 34.10
N MET A 358 -18.67 -0.72 33.85
CA MET A 358 -18.09 -1.45 32.70
C MET A 358 -18.77 -0.89 31.43
N ASP A 359 -18.09 -0.70 30.30
CA ASP A 359 -17.58 -1.86 29.56
C ASP A 359 -16.36 -1.55 28.66
N PRO A 360 -15.14 -1.96 29.06
CA PRO A 360 -13.95 -1.99 28.22
C PRO A 360 -13.94 -3.13 27.18
N ASP A 361 -14.85 -4.11 27.25
CA ASP A 361 -14.79 -5.32 26.42
C ASP A 361 -15.31 -5.10 24.98
N VAL A 362 -16.15 -4.09 24.73
CA VAL A 362 -16.82 -3.93 23.42
C VAL A 362 -15.86 -3.51 22.30
N ASN A 363 -14.80 -2.76 22.61
CA ASN A 363 -13.88 -2.25 21.58
C ASN A 363 -12.63 -3.13 21.40
N VAL A 364 -12.17 -3.81 22.46
CA VAL A 364 -11.10 -4.83 22.40
C VAL A 364 -11.57 -6.04 21.59
N MET A 365 -12.85 -6.43 21.73
CA MET A 365 -13.41 -7.54 20.96
C MET A 365 -13.58 -7.19 19.47
N ALA A 366 -13.88 -5.94 19.11
CA ALA A 366 -14.03 -5.52 17.71
C ALA A 366 -12.67 -5.52 16.97
N HIS A 367 -11.62 -5.02 17.62
CA HIS A 367 -10.25 -5.06 17.09
C HIS A 367 -9.70 -6.49 17.02
N ARG A 368 -9.89 -7.30 18.08
CA ARG A 368 -9.54 -8.73 18.08
C ARG A 368 -10.32 -9.51 17.01
N ARG A 369 -11.61 -9.22 16.78
CA ARG A 369 -12.41 -9.84 15.69
C ARG A 369 -11.91 -9.46 14.30
N GLY A 370 -11.49 -8.20 14.09
CA GLY A 370 -10.92 -7.74 12.82
C GLY A 370 -9.62 -8.46 12.48
N LEU A 371 -8.68 -8.52 13.44
CA LEU A 371 -7.41 -9.24 13.30
C LEU A 371 -7.61 -10.75 13.16
N THR A 372 -8.53 -11.33 13.94
CA THR A 372 -8.90 -12.75 13.82
C THR A 372 -9.46 -13.06 12.43
N ALA A 373 -10.37 -12.22 11.92
CA ALA A 373 -10.95 -12.41 10.59
C ALA A 373 -9.93 -12.18 9.46
N ALA A 374 -8.86 -11.41 9.71
CA ALA A 374 -7.76 -11.22 8.77
C ALA A 374 -6.78 -12.41 8.80
N LEU A 375 -6.42 -12.90 10.00
CA LEU A 375 -5.58 -14.08 10.19
C LEU A 375 -6.26 -15.34 9.67
N ALA A 376 -7.54 -15.55 9.99
CA ALA A 376 -8.33 -16.64 9.42
C ALA A 376 -8.40 -16.57 7.89
N ARG A 377 -8.55 -15.37 7.31
CA ARG A 377 -8.50 -15.16 5.85
C ARG A 377 -7.13 -15.44 5.23
N ALA A 378 -6.05 -15.16 5.95
CA ALA A 378 -4.68 -15.42 5.48
C ALA A 378 -4.36 -16.93 5.50
N VAL A 379 -4.86 -17.66 6.50
CA VAL A 379 -4.77 -19.13 6.57
C VAL A 379 -5.60 -19.77 5.48
N ASP A 380 -6.83 -19.30 5.28
CA ASP A 380 -7.74 -19.72 4.20
C ASP A 380 -7.11 -19.58 2.80
N ALA A 381 -6.23 -18.58 2.59
CA ALA A 381 -5.59 -18.34 1.31
C ALA A 381 -4.48 -19.36 0.98
N LYS A 382 -3.90 -20.00 1.99
CA LYS A 382 -2.82 -20.99 1.84
C LYS A 382 -3.30 -22.44 1.99
N ASP A 383 -4.33 -22.69 2.77
CA ASP A 383 -4.88 -24.04 2.94
C ASP A 383 -6.08 -24.26 2.01
N SER A 384 -5.92 -25.16 1.04
CA SER A 384 -7.00 -25.59 0.14
C SER A 384 -8.16 -26.30 0.88
N TYR A 385 -8.01 -26.59 2.18
CA TYR A 385 -8.95 -27.35 3.01
C TYR A 385 -9.64 -26.49 4.11
N THR A 386 -10.40 -25.50 3.64
CA THR A 386 -11.70 -24.98 4.16
C THR A 386 -11.81 -24.30 5.55
N ARG A 387 -12.20 -23.02 5.50
CA ARG A 387 -13.00 -22.23 6.48
C ARG A 387 -14.00 -23.02 7.33
N SER A 388 -14.70 -24.00 6.74
CA SER A 388 -15.72 -24.80 7.43
C SER A 388 -15.14 -25.69 8.54
N HIS A 389 -13.90 -26.17 8.40
CA HIS A 389 -13.22 -27.00 9.39
C HIS A 389 -12.91 -26.16 10.64
N CYS A 390 -12.18 -25.06 10.47
CA CYS A 390 -11.79 -24.19 11.59
C CYS A 390 -13.01 -23.62 12.32
N GLU A 391 -14.08 -23.26 11.60
CA GLU A 391 -15.35 -22.86 12.20
C GLU A 391 -15.99 -23.98 13.05
N THR A 392 -15.96 -25.22 12.56
CA THR A 392 -16.51 -26.37 13.29
C THR A 392 -15.69 -26.69 14.54
N VAL A 393 -14.36 -26.70 14.43
CA VAL A 393 -13.44 -26.90 15.56
C VAL A 393 -13.59 -25.80 16.62
N ALA A 394 -13.76 -24.54 16.19
CA ALA A 394 -14.04 -23.42 17.09
C ALA A 394 -15.33 -23.61 17.90
N GLU A 395 -16.41 -24.02 17.25
CA GLU A 395 -17.71 -24.22 17.88
C GLU A 395 -17.72 -25.45 18.81
N LEU A 396 -17.07 -26.55 18.39
CA LEU A 396 -16.87 -27.73 19.24
C LEU A 396 -16.05 -27.41 20.49
N SER A 397 -14.93 -26.70 20.33
CA SER A 397 -14.07 -26.31 21.44
C SER A 397 -14.81 -25.44 22.46
N ALA A 398 -15.59 -24.47 21.98
CA ALA A 398 -16.43 -23.62 22.81
C ALA A 398 -17.54 -24.41 23.54
N ALA A 399 -18.16 -25.38 22.86
CA ALA A 399 -19.18 -26.23 23.44
C ALA A 399 -18.63 -27.15 24.54
N ILE A 400 -17.47 -27.77 24.30
CA ILE A 400 -16.78 -28.62 25.28
C ILE A 400 -16.39 -27.80 26.51
N ALA A 401 -15.75 -26.63 26.33
CA ALA A 401 -15.40 -25.74 27.44
C ALA A 401 -16.62 -25.35 28.29
N ARG A 402 -17.76 -25.07 27.65
CA ARG A 402 -19.01 -24.76 28.36
C ARG A 402 -19.52 -25.94 29.18
N GLU A 403 -19.48 -27.16 28.64
CA GLU A 403 -19.90 -28.37 29.37
C GLU A 403 -18.96 -28.67 30.55
N LEU A 404 -17.66 -28.33 30.43
CA LEU A 404 -16.67 -28.45 31.51
C LEU A 404 -16.76 -27.32 32.56
N GLY A 405 -17.67 -26.36 32.38
CA GLY A 405 -17.94 -25.31 33.36
C GLY A 405 -17.08 -24.05 33.25
N PHE A 406 -16.48 -23.80 32.09
CA PHE A 406 -15.71 -22.57 31.83
C PHE A 406 -16.64 -21.35 31.85
N ASP A 407 -16.12 -20.21 32.31
CA ASP A 407 -16.85 -18.95 32.28
C ASP A 407 -17.03 -18.43 30.82
N PRO A 408 -17.99 -17.51 30.57
CA PRO A 408 -18.27 -17.02 29.22
C PRO A 408 -17.07 -16.39 28.49
N SER A 409 -16.15 -15.76 29.21
CA SER A 409 -14.95 -15.15 28.62
C SER A 409 -13.99 -16.22 28.14
N SER A 410 -13.71 -17.23 28.98
CA SER A 410 -12.86 -18.36 28.62
C SER A 410 -13.44 -19.20 27.48
N VAL A 411 -14.77 -19.35 27.41
CA VAL A 411 -15.45 -20.00 26.27
C VAL A 411 -15.23 -19.23 24.96
N LEU A 412 -15.22 -17.90 25.00
CA LEU A 412 -14.96 -17.07 23.83
C LEU A 412 -13.51 -17.20 23.36
N LYS A 413 -12.55 -17.22 24.29
CA LYS A 413 -11.13 -17.49 23.98
C LYS A 413 -10.95 -18.88 23.36
N MET A 414 -11.67 -19.90 23.85
CA MET A 414 -11.61 -21.23 23.25
C MET A 414 -12.15 -21.27 21.83
N ARG A 415 -13.22 -20.53 21.56
CA ARG A 415 -13.74 -20.37 20.20
C ARG A 415 -12.70 -19.74 19.28
N LEU A 416 -12.00 -18.72 19.77
CA LEU A 416 -10.94 -18.03 19.04
C LEU A 416 -9.74 -18.96 18.77
N ALA A 417 -9.29 -19.69 19.78
CA ALA A 417 -8.20 -20.65 19.65
C ALA A 417 -8.55 -21.77 18.66
N GLY A 418 -9.76 -22.33 18.71
CA GLY A 418 -10.17 -23.34 17.73
C GLY A 418 -10.22 -22.81 16.29
N LEU A 419 -10.56 -21.53 16.09
CA LEU A 419 -10.56 -20.91 14.76
C LEU A 419 -9.14 -20.71 14.21
N LEU A 420 -8.16 -20.48 15.08
CA LEU A 420 -6.79 -20.14 14.72
C LEU A 420 -5.77 -21.27 14.95
N HIS A 421 -6.21 -22.46 15.38
CA HIS A 421 -5.32 -23.52 15.84
C HIS A 421 -4.27 -23.94 14.81
N ASP A 422 -4.62 -23.85 13.53
CA ASP A 422 -3.78 -24.22 12.41
C ASP A 422 -3.12 -23.04 11.69
N VAL A 423 -3.11 -21.83 12.28
CA VAL A 423 -2.59 -20.62 11.60
C VAL A 423 -1.14 -20.77 11.15
N GLY A 424 -0.35 -21.55 11.89
CA GLY A 424 1.06 -21.80 11.59
C GLY A 424 1.29 -22.60 10.30
N LYS A 425 0.26 -23.22 9.71
CA LYS A 425 0.38 -23.86 8.40
C LYS A 425 0.78 -22.88 7.30
N ILE A 426 0.64 -21.56 7.53
CA ILE A 426 1.12 -20.53 6.61
C ILE A 426 2.63 -20.62 6.31
N GLY A 427 3.44 -21.14 7.23
CA GLY A 427 4.89 -21.32 7.02
C GLY A 427 5.28 -22.65 6.39
N ILE A 428 4.33 -23.56 6.16
CA ILE A 428 4.60 -24.86 5.56
C ILE A 428 4.56 -24.73 4.02
N ALA A 429 5.49 -25.39 3.34
CA ALA A 429 5.56 -25.37 1.89
C ALA A 429 4.35 -26.12 1.26
N ASP A 430 3.77 -25.55 0.20
CA ASP A 430 2.57 -26.11 -0.47
C ASP A 430 2.78 -27.56 -0.94
N ALA A 431 3.99 -27.91 -1.37
CA ALA A 431 4.34 -29.27 -1.78
C ALA A 431 4.22 -30.31 -0.65
N ILE A 432 4.41 -29.89 0.60
CA ILE A 432 4.22 -30.73 1.80
C ILE A 432 2.75 -30.67 2.22
N LEU A 433 2.18 -29.46 2.28
CA LEU A 433 0.81 -29.24 2.76
C LEU A 433 -0.25 -29.95 1.89
N GLN A 434 -0.08 -29.95 0.55
CA GLN A 434 -1.05 -30.49 -0.41
C GLN A 434 -0.68 -31.89 -0.93
N LYS A 435 0.28 -32.58 -0.31
CA LYS A 435 0.77 -33.88 -0.79
C LYS A 435 -0.34 -34.94 -0.72
N PRO A 436 -0.67 -35.63 -1.84
CA PRO A 436 -1.73 -36.64 -1.86
C PRO A 436 -1.32 -37.99 -1.24
N ALA A 437 -0.02 -38.23 -1.07
CA ALA A 437 0.53 -39.41 -0.43
C ALA A 437 0.89 -39.13 1.04
N LYS A 438 1.08 -40.17 1.85
CA LYS A 438 1.58 -40.03 3.22
C LYS A 438 2.89 -39.24 3.23
N LEU A 439 3.01 -38.33 4.19
CA LEU A 439 4.25 -37.59 4.45
C LEU A 439 5.36 -38.56 4.84
N THR A 440 6.58 -38.28 4.41
CA THR A 440 7.78 -38.94 4.94
C THR A 440 8.04 -38.48 6.37
N ASP A 441 8.89 -39.19 7.11
CA ASP A 441 9.24 -38.79 8.48
C ASP A 441 9.86 -37.38 8.51
N GLU A 442 10.71 -37.06 7.53
CA GLU A 442 11.31 -35.73 7.37
C GLU A 442 10.26 -34.64 7.08
N GLU A 443 9.32 -34.91 6.17
CA GLU A 443 8.21 -33.98 5.87
C GLU A 443 7.28 -33.82 7.07
N PHE A 444 7.10 -34.86 7.87
CA PHE A 444 6.31 -34.83 9.09
C PHE A 444 6.99 -33.99 10.18
N GLU A 445 8.32 -34.06 10.33
CA GLU A 445 9.06 -33.14 11.21
C GLU A 445 8.90 -31.68 10.79
N ILE A 446 8.92 -31.39 9.48
CA ILE A 446 8.61 -30.05 8.97
C ILE A 446 7.17 -29.67 9.30
N MET A 447 6.21 -30.58 9.11
CA MET A 447 4.80 -30.32 9.43
C MET A 447 4.60 -29.94 10.90
N LYS A 448 5.28 -30.61 11.85
CA LYS A 448 5.18 -30.31 13.29
C LYS A 448 5.53 -28.86 13.64
N THR A 449 6.36 -28.20 12.83
CA THR A 449 6.76 -26.80 13.08
C THR A 449 5.60 -25.81 13.04
N HIS A 450 4.45 -26.17 12.45
CA HIS A 450 3.27 -25.30 12.43
C HIS A 450 2.76 -24.95 13.84
N ALA A 451 2.91 -25.83 14.83
CA ALA A 451 2.46 -25.55 16.20
C ALA A 451 3.29 -24.41 16.83
N ALA A 452 4.62 -24.47 16.69
CA ALA A 452 5.52 -23.43 17.16
C ALA A 452 5.37 -22.12 16.37
N LEU A 453 5.13 -22.20 15.06
CA LEU A 453 4.87 -21.02 14.23
C LEU A 453 3.50 -20.40 14.56
N GLY A 454 2.48 -21.23 14.78
CA GLY A 454 1.15 -20.79 15.18
C GLY A 454 1.17 -20.09 16.54
N HIS A 455 1.87 -20.67 17.51
CA HIS A 455 2.20 -20.01 18.77
C HIS A 455 2.83 -18.64 18.53
N SER A 456 3.87 -18.57 17.71
CA SER A 456 4.59 -17.32 17.44
C SER A 456 3.68 -16.26 16.80
N ILE A 457 2.80 -16.65 15.88
CA ILE A 457 1.84 -15.74 15.21
C ILE A 457 0.81 -15.22 16.21
N LEU A 458 0.25 -16.09 17.05
CA LEU A 458 -0.78 -15.69 18.02
C LEU A 458 -0.20 -14.89 19.17
N TYR A 459 0.98 -15.27 19.63
CA TYR A 459 1.72 -14.52 20.63
C TYR A 459 2.03 -13.12 20.10
N ALA A 460 2.38 -13.01 18.82
CA ALA A 460 2.54 -11.72 18.13
C ALA A 460 1.22 -10.97 17.88
N ALA A 461 0.07 -11.62 18.01
CA ALA A 461 -1.26 -11.01 17.92
C ALA A 461 -1.87 -10.71 19.29
N GLU A 462 -1.05 -10.75 20.36
CA GLU A 462 -1.45 -10.57 21.77
C GLU A 462 -2.49 -11.58 22.26
N LEU A 463 -2.60 -12.72 21.59
CA LEU A 463 -3.42 -13.86 22.00
C LEU A 463 -2.56 -14.80 22.85
N PHE A 464 -2.05 -14.31 23.98
CA PHE A 464 -1.02 -14.99 24.76
C PHE A 464 -1.49 -16.34 25.32
N GLU A 465 -2.68 -16.39 25.92
CA GLU A 465 -3.24 -17.63 26.45
C GLU A 465 -3.52 -18.61 25.30
N GLU A 466 -4.19 -18.14 24.25
CA GLU A 466 -4.52 -18.94 23.08
C GLU A 466 -3.28 -19.46 22.36
N SER A 467 -2.19 -18.68 22.34
CA SER A 467 -0.91 -19.07 21.75
C SER A 467 -0.29 -20.25 22.49
N GLN A 468 -0.41 -20.31 23.82
CA GLN A 468 0.07 -21.45 24.61
C GLN A 468 -0.78 -22.69 24.33
N TRP A 469 -2.09 -22.50 24.21
CA TRP A 469 -2.99 -23.60 23.89
C TRP A 469 -2.68 -24.20 22.52
N ILE A 470 -2.37 -23.35 21.54
CA ILE A 470 -2.02 -23.75 20.18
C ILE A 470 -0.60 -24.28 20.08
N LEU A 471 0.33 -23.88 20.94
CA LEU A 471 1.65 -24.53 20.99
C LEU A 471 1.51 -26.03 21.30
N HIS A 472 0.63 -26.36 22.25
CA HIS A 472 0.50 -27.70 22.81
C HIS A 472 -0.73 -28.48 22.34
N HIS A 473 -1.48 -28.01 21.36
CA HIS A 473 -2.72 -28.68 20.92
C HIS A 473 -2.52 -30.07 20.28
N HIS A 474 -1.27 -30.45 19.97
CA HIS A 474 -0.90 -31.80 19.53
C HIS A 474 -0.25 -32.66 20.62
N GLU A 475 -0.16 -32.15 21.85
CA GLU A 475 0.31 -32.91 23.00
C GLU A 475 -0.70 -33.98 23.41
N ARG A 476 -0.20 -35.13 23.87
CA ARG A 476 -1.04 -36.30 24.19
C ARG A 476 -0.92 -36.62 25.67
N ILE A 477 -2.01 -37.14 26.26
CA ILE A 477 -2.01 -37.56 27.67
C ILE A 477 -0.90 -38.58 27.97
N ASP A 478 -0.55 -39.44 27.01
CA ASP A 478 0.51 -40.45 27.12
C ASP A 478 1.94 -39.91 26.93
N GLY A 479 2.13 -38.59 26.74
CA GLY A 479 3.44 -37.95 26.56
C GLY A 479 4.09 -38.22 25.20
N ARG A 480 3.36 -38.81 24.23
CA ARG A 480 3.89 -39.10 22.88
C ARG A 480 3.56 -38.01 21.86
N GLY A 481 3.07 -36.87 22.33
CA GLY A 481 2.74 -35.71 21.50
C GLY A 481 3.97 -34.86 21.17
N TYR A 482 3.72 -33.68 20.62
CA TYR A 482 4.73 -32.69 20.27
C TYR A 482 4.15 -31.27 20.53
N PRO A 483 4.98 -30.23 20.66
CA PRO A 483 6.44 -30.19 20.46
C PRO A 483 7.30 -30.65 21.65
N ASP A 484 6.80 -30.56 22.88
CA ASP A 484 7.58 -30.71 24.11
C ASP A 484 7.42 -32.08 24.77
N GLY A 485 6.45 -32.88 24.34
CA GLY A 485 6.20 -34.23 24.85
C GLY A 485 5.56 -34.22 26.24
N LEU A 486 4.74 -33.20 26.51
CA LEU A 486 4.00 -33.06 27.77
C LEU A 486 2.98 -34.19 27.92
N GLY A 487 2.77 -34.65 29.15
CA GLY A 487 1.86 -35.77 29.45
C GLY A 487 0.93 -35.48 30.63
N GLY A 488 -0.22 -36.14 30.66
CA GLY A 488 -1.20 -36.00 31.74
C GLY A 488 -1.67 -34.57 31.95
N GLU A 489 -1.54 -34.09 33.19
CA GLU A 489 -1.98 -32.75 33.61
C GLU A 489 -1.01 -31.63 33.20
N ASP A 490 0.21 -31.97 32.73
CA ASP A 490 1.17 -30.97 32.23
C ASP A 490 0.70 -30.38 30.88
N VAL A 491 -0.21 -31.05 30.18
CA VAL A 491 -0.85 -30.52 28.97
C VAL A 491 -1.97 -29.55 29.38
N PRO A 492 -1.98 -28.29 28.90
CA PRO A 492 -3.08 -27.36 29.17
C PRO A 492 -4.44 -27.96 28.84
N LEU A 493 -5.45 -27.73 29.70
CA LEU A 493 -6.79 -28.28 29.49
C LEU A 493 -7.39 -27.79 28.16
N GLU A 494 -7.12 -26.55 27.82
CA GLU A 494 -7.53 -25.89 26.59
C GLU A 494 -6.93 -26.55 25.36
N SER A 495 -5.66 -26.95 25.39
CA SER A 495 -5.02 -27.74 24.34
C SER A 495 -5.66 -29.12 24.18
N ARG A 496 -6.00 -29.78 25.30
CA ARG A 496 -6.70 -31.07 25.31
C ARG A 496 -8.10 -30.97 24.68
N ILE A 497 -8.80 -29.86 24.93
CA ILE A 497 -10.09 -29.57 24.30
C ILE A 497 -9.95 -29.42 22.78
N ILE A 498 -8.97 -28.63 22.31
CA ILE A 498 -8.73 -28.42 20.87
C ILE A 498 -8.40 -29.75 20.18
N LEU A 499 -7.54 -30.57 20.79
CA LEU A 499 -7.18 -31.88 20.23
C LEU A 499 -8.39 -32.80 20.03
N VAL A 500 -9.30 -32.84 21.00
CA VAL A 500 -10.53 -33.66 20.92
C VAL A 500 -11.46 -33.11 19.84
N ALA A 501 -11.63 -31.78 19.77
CA ALA A 501 -12.47 -31.13 18.77
C ALA A 501 -11.94 -31.34 17.34
N ASP A 502 -10.65 -31.12 17.11
CA ASP A 502 -9.99 -31.33 15.83
C ASP A 502 -10.06 -32.81 15.39
N ALA A 503 -9.72 -33.75 16.28
CA ALA A 503 -9.80 -35.17 15.97
C ALA A 503 -11.23 -35.63 15.60
N PHE A 504 -12.24 -35.12 16.30
CA PHE A 504 -13.64 -35.44 15.99
C PHE A 504 -14.06 -34.90 14.62
N GLU A 505 -13.77 -33.63 14.33
CA GLU A 505 -14.03 -33.03 13.02
C GLU A 505 -13.31 -33.84 11.94
N ALA A 506 -12.01 -34.10 12.11
CA ALA A 506 -11.19 -34.76 11.12
C ALA A 506 -11.67 -36.20 10.80
N MET A 507 -12.33 -36.86 11.75
CA MET A 507 -12.93 -38.17 11.57
C MET A 507 -14.27 -38.12 10.84
N THR A 508 -15.08 -37.09 11.09
CA THR A 508 -16.48 -36.95 10.65
C THR A 508 -16.64 -36.14 9.36
N SER A 509 -15.65 -35.32 8.98
CA SER A 509 -15.66 -34.52 7.76
C SER A 509 -15.45 -35.34 6.49
N ASP A 510 -16.18 -35.01 5.42
CA ASP A 510 -16.00 -35.57 4.08
C ASP A 510 -14.74 -34.96 3.43
N ARG A 511 -13.79 -35.82 3.05
CA ARG A 511 -12.55 -35.44 2.34
C ARG A 511 -12.62 -35.85 0.87
N PRO A 512 -11.89 -35.20 -0.05
CA PRO A 512 -11.90 -35.50 -1.49
C PRO A 512 -11.69 -36.98 -1.86
N TYR A 513 -11.06 -37.74 -0.95
CA TYR A 513 -10.74 -39.16 -1.12
C TYR A 513 -11.32 -40.08 -0.04
N ARG A 514 -12.12 -39.57 0.91
CA ARG A 514 -12.67 -40.36 2.03
C ARG A 514 -13.98 -39.76 2.53
N ARG A 515 -15.05 -40.57 2.62
CA ARG A 515 -16.24 -40.15 3.35
C ARG A 515 -15.98 -40.07 4.86
N GLY A 516 -16.58 -39.09 5.51
CA GLY A 516 -16.60 -38.95 6.96
C GLY A 516 -17.13 -40.22 7.61
N ARG A 517 -16.57 -40.58 8.77
CA ARG A 517 -17.11 -41.68 9.58
C ARG A 517 -18.40 -41.23 10.27
N PRO A 518 -19.35 -42.15 10.54
CA PRO A 518 -20.47 -41.85 11.41
C PRO A 518 -20.00 -41.28 12.75
N GLU A 519 -20.72 -40.30 13.30
CA GLU A 519 -20.38 -39.67 14.58
C GLU A 519 -20.27 -40.69 15.72
N ALA A 520 -21.10 -41.73 15.71
CA ALA A 520 -21.06 -42.81 16.69
C ALA A 520 -19.70 -43.54 16.68
N ASP A 521 -19.16 -43.81 15.49
CA ASP A 521 -17.86 -44.48 15.32
C ASP A 521 -16.71 -43.54 15.72
N ALA A 522 -16.83 -42.24 15.41
CA ALA A 522 -15.86 -41.23 15.84
C ALA A 522 -15.82 -41.08 17.37
N LEU A 523 -16.98 -41.11 18.02
CA LEU A 523 -17.07 -41.11 19.49
C LEU A 523 -16.48 -42.38 20.10
N GLU A 524 -16.77 -43.55 19.52
CA GLU A 524 -16.18 -44.82 19.99
C GLU A 524 -14.65 -44.79 19.88
N GLU A 525 -14.10 -44.18 18.82
CA GLU A 525 -12.66 -44.00 18.64
C GLU A 525 -12.04 -43.07 19.69
N LEU A 526 -12.72 -41.96 20.02
CA LEU A 526 -12.29 -41.06 21.10
C LEU A 526 -12.31 -41.78 22.45
N GLU A 527 -13.35 -42.56 22.74
CA GLU A 527 -13.47 -43.33 23.98
C GLU A 527 -12.40 -44.43 24.07
N ARG A 528 -12.10 -45.10 22.94
CA ARG A 528 -11.07 -46.14 22.87
C ARG A 528 -9.67 -45.63 23.21
N HIS A 529 -9.38 -44.38 22.90
CA HIS A 529 -8.08 -43.74 23.18
C HIS A 529 -8.14 -42.71 24.31
N ALA A 530 -9.23 -42.66 25.07
CA ALA A 530 -9.32 -41.84 26.27
C ALA A 530 -8.29 -42.30 27.32
N GLY A 531 -7.58 -41.35 27.92
CA GLY A 531 -6.50 -41.60 28.88
C GLY A 531 -5.16 -41.99 28.24
N THR A 532 -5.07 -42.04 26.91
CA THR A 532 -3.80 -42.22 26.18
C THR A 532 -3.57 -41.08 25.20
N GLN A 533 -4.38 -40.99 24.15
CA GLN A 533 -4.32 -39.87 23.22
C GLN A 533 -5.13 -38.68 23.72
N PHE A 534 -6.35 -38.94 24.18
CA PHE A 534 -7.32 -37.90 24.51
C PHE A 534 -7.56 -37.83 26.00
N ASP A 535 -7.90 -36.63 26.46
CA ASP A 535 -8.39 -36.42 27.81
C ASP A 535 -9.78 -37.07 28.00
N PRO A 536 -9.96 -37.95 29.01
CA PRO A 536 -11.24 -38.62 29.23
C PRO A 536 -12.41 -37.66 29.50
N ASP A 537 -12.18 -36.57 30.23
CA ASP A 537 -13.24 -35.65 30.60
C ASP A 537 -13.69 -34.84 29.38
N CYS A 538 -12.75 -34.43 28.52
CA CYS A 538 -13.07 -33.77 27.25
C CYS A 538 -13.88 -34.68 26.31
N ALA A 539 -13.50 -35.96 26.19
CA ALA A 539 -14.22 -36.93 25.36
C ALA A 539 -15.65 -37.18 25.89
N VAL A 540 -15.80 -37.30 27.21
CA VAL A 540 -17.12 -37.46 27.85
C VAL A 540 -17.98 -36.21 27.69
N ALA A 541 -17.40 -35.01 27.81
CA ALA A 541 -18.10 -33.75 27.60
C ALA A 541 -18.66 -33.67 26.17
N LEU A 542 -17.84 -33.96 25.15
CA LEU A 542 -18.28 -34.01 23.75
C LEU A 542 -19.44 -35.01 23.54
N LYS A 543 -19.34 -36.21 24.12
CA LYS A 543 -20.40 -37.22 24.04
C LYS A 543 -21.72 -36.75 24.65
N ARG A 544 -21.68 -36.00 25.75
CA ARG A 544 -22.88 -35.42 26.37
C ARG A 544 -23.52 -34.36 25.49
N ILE A 545 -22.71 -33.50 24.87
CA ILE A 545 -23.16 -32.44 23.95
C ILE A 545 -23.93 -33.07 22.79
N LEU A 546 -23.33 -34.04 22.09
CA LEU A 546 -23.94 -34.69 20.92
C LEU A 546 -25.19 -35.51 21.26
N ARG A 547 -25.31 -36.01 22.51
CA ARG A 547 -26.54 -36.67 22.99
C ARG A 547 -27.68 -35.69 23.30
N ARG A 548 -27.35 -34.47 23.78
CA ARG A 548 -28.36 -33.45 24.13
C ARG A 548 -28.89 -32.73 22.90
N ASP A 549 -28.06 -32.52 21.90
CA ASP A 549 -28.44 -31.86 20.65
C ASP A 549 -28.13 -32.75 19.43
N PRO A 550 -29.08 -33.62 19.02
CA PRO A 550 -28.93 -34.40 17.80
C PRO A 550 -28.89 -33.54 16.54
N GLN A 551 -29.32 -32.27 16.57
CA GLN A 551 -29.34 -31.38 15.41
C GLN A 551 -27.98 -30.75 15.11
N TRP A 552 -27.02 -30.79 16.06
CA TRP A 552 -25.62 -30.47 15.79
C TRP A 552 -25.09 -31.26 14.57
N SER A 553 -25.51 -32.52 14.45
CA SER A 553 -25.18 -33.44 13.35
C SER A 553 -25.70 -33.03 11.97
N ALA A 554 -26.75 -32.20 11.90
CA ALA A 554 -27.40 -31.81 10.65
C ALA A 554 -26.85 -30.50 10.07
N THR A 555 -26.40 -29.57 10.93
CA THR A 555 -25.89 -28.25 10.53
C THR A 555 -24.41 -28.23 10.17
N ALA A 556 -23.63 -29.24 10.58
CA ALA A 556 -22.21 -29.37 10.24
C ALA A 556 -21.97 -29.58 8.72
N ASN A 557 -23.00 -29.97 7.97
CA ASN A 557 -23.00 -29.93 6.50
C ASN A 557 -23.60 -28.62 5.98
N GLY A 558 -22.84 -27.54 6.16
CA GLY A 558 -22.88 -26.31 5.36
C GLY A 558 -24.26 -25.75 4.95
N ARG A 559 -24.82 -24.88 5.80
CA ARG A 559 -25.50 -23.59 5.46
C ARG A 559 -26.50 -23.22 6.57
N GLN A 560 -26.40 -21.96 7.03
CA GLN A 560 -27.37 -21.19 7.85
C GLN A 560 -27.14 -21.12 9.37
N THR A 561 -26.20 -20.26 9.81
CA THR A 561 -26.32 -19.63 11.16
C THR A 561 -25.81 -18.19 11.26
N LEU A 562 -25.65 -17.47 10.13
CA LEU A 562 -25.23 -16.06 10.13
C LEU A 562 -26.40 -15.04 10.04
N ARG A 563 -27.67 -15.45 10.23
CA ARG A 563 -28.83 -14.53 10.11
C ARG A 563 -29.62 -14.23 11.39
N ALA A 564 -29.25 -14.77 12.54
CA ALA A 564 -30.08 -14.65 13.74
C ALA A 564 -29.61 -13.63 14.79
N VAL A 565 -28.46 -12.95 14.60
CA VAL A 565 -27.90 -12.03 15.62
C VAL A 565 -27.92 -10.55 15.19
N GLU A 566 -28.30 -10.24 13.95
CA GLU A 566 -28.48 -8.84 13.49
C GLU A 566 -29.91 -8.28 13.75
N ALA A 567 -30.73 -8.98 14.55
CA ALA A 567 -32.14 -8.62 14.77
C ALA A 567 -32.59 -8.61 16.25
N SER A 568 -31.67 -8.49 17.21
CA SER A 568 -31.95 -8.07 18.59
C SER A 568 -30.88 -7.11 19.05
#